data_AF-A0A8A3X024-F1
#
_entry.id   AF-A0A8A3X024-F1
#
_cell.length_a   1.000
_cell.length_b   1.000
_cell.length_c   1.000
_cell.angle_alpha   90.00
_cell.angle_beta   90.00
_cell.angle_gamma   90.00
#
_symmetry.space_group_name_H-M   'P 1'
#
loop_
_entity.id
_entity.type
_entity.pdbx_description
1 polymer ?
#
loop_
_entity_poly.entity_id
_entity_poly.type
_entity_poly.pdbx_seq_one_letter_code
_entity_poly.pdbx_strand_id
1 'polypeptide(L)'
;AIEKLPWWIKQKEFWDFTTEMDWSAQKPFEYSIRNFNQHLSPKQAKQYNSRYTQVMEWRKTSKVPGFTHRDYAMKCGADTITLLSDLTGIDKNGESALYWTGSPKLMDVTPTPEEMGCPKYEATPEENLLMIRTFLKVCGASKVGAVPVDVKFKSAQPKFYADKIPLVYENVDKPYITRSKYVIPDRMKWAIVFSTEGGNDLTGRGNNWVGALGASLYSGGPSDYIQIQVQRFLKALGYSSVVSG
;
A
#
# COMPACT_ATOMS: atom_id res chain seq x y z
N ALA A 1 -19.15 7.94 -15.07
CA ALA A 1 -19.02 6.91 -16.12
C ALA A 1 -17.57 6.86 -16.54
N ILE A 2 -16.91 5.72 -16.33
CA ILE A 2 -15.49 5.52 -16.59
C ILE A 2 -15.36 5.15 -18.07
N GLU A 3 -14.78 6.10 -18.83
CA GLU A 3 -14.39 6.05 -20.26
C GLU A 3 -15.49 5.79 -21.32
N LYS A 4 -15.58 6.71 -22.30
CA LYS A 4 -16.39 6.57 -23.52
C LYS A 4 -15.57 5.80 -24.57
N LEU A 5 -15.50 4.48 -24.46
CA LEU A 5 -14.98 3.64 -25.53
C LEU A 5 -16.03 3.46 -26.64
N PRO A 6 -15.64 3.37 -27.92
CA PRO A 6 -16.57 3.05 -28.99
C PRO A 6 -17.31 1.73 -28.73
N TRP A 7 -18.59 1.67 -29.09
CA TRP A 7 -19.51 0.56 -28.76
C TRP A 7 -19.09 -0.83 -29.28
N TRP A 8 -18.13 -0.90 -30.20
CA TRP A 8 -17.63 -2.14 -30.78
C TRP A 8 -16.38 -2.72 -30.10
N ILE A 9 -15.70 -1.95 -29.23
CA ILE A 9 -14.52 -2.46 -28.51
C ILE A 9 -15.01 -3.23 -27.28
N LYS A 10 -15.02 -4.56 -27.39
CA LYS A 10 -15.49 -5.46 -26.32
C LYS A 10 -14.36 -5.98 -25.43
N GLN A 11 -13.13 -6.07 -25.94
CA GLN A 11 -11.93 -6.53 -25.23
C GLN A 11 -10.69 -5.83 -25.81
N LYS A 12 -9.69 -5.58 -24.97
CA LYS A 12 -8.38 -5.03 -25.34
C LYS A 12 -7.32 -5.93 -24.69
N GLU A 13 -6.14 -6.06 -25.29
CA GLU A 13 -5.04 -6.77 -24.63
C GLU A 13 -4.74 -6.08 -23.29
N PHE A 14 -4.36 -6.84 -22.26
CA PHE A 14 -4.25 -6.30 -20.89
C PHE A 14 -3.31 -5.09 -20.78
N TRP A 15 -2.20 -5.10 -21.51
CA TRP A 15 -1.19 -4.04 -21.53
C TRP A 15 -1.41 -3.00 -22.64
N ASP A 16 -2.51 -3.09 -23.38
CA ASP A 16 -2.90 -2.14 -24.41
C ASP A 16 -3.82 -1.08 -23.78
N PHE A 17 -3.20 -0.09 -23.13
CA PHE A 17 -3.90 0.99 -22.43
C PHE A 17 -4.54 2.01 -23.39
N THR A 18 -5.46 2.85 -22.90
CA THR A 18 -6.06 3.93 -23.71
C THR A 18 -5.07 5.03 -24.07
N THR A 19 -4.00 5.18 -23.28
CA THR A 19 -2.83 6.00 -23.61
C THR A 19 -1.72 5.10 -24.09
N GLU A 20 -1.15 5.39 -25.26
CA GLU A 20 -0.02 4.63 -25.81
C GLU A 20 1.19 4.70 -24.87
N MET A 21 1.83 3.55 -24.66
CA MET A 21 3.03 3.47 -23.83
C MET A 21 4.13 2.70 -24.56
N ASP A 22 5.30 3.34 -24.66
CA ASP A 22 6.50 2.72 -25.20
C ASP A 22 7.17 1.83 -24.13
N TRP A 23 6.80 0.55 -24.14
CA TRP A 23 7.39 -0.46 -23.27
C TRP A 23 8.89 -0.69 -23.49
N SER A 24 9.44 -0.29 -24.64
CA SER A 24 10.89 -0.40 -24.92
C SER A 24 11.70 0.69 -24.22
N ALA A 25 11.09 1.86 -23.98
CA ALA A 25 11.68 2.96 -23.23
C ALA A 25 11.44 2.85 -21.70
N GLN A 26 10.45 2.05 -21.28
CA GLN A 26 10.08 1.90 -19.88
C GLN A 26 11.21 1.28 -19.06
N LYS A 27 11.58 1.94 -17.97
CA LYS A 27 12.61 1.51 -17.02
C LYS A 27 12.07 1.57 -15.59
N PRO A 28 12.57 0.71 -14.68
CA PRO A 28 12.25 0.79 -13.26
C PRO A 28 12.52 2.19 -12.71
N PHE A 29 11.67 2.64 -11.79
CA PHE A 29 11.85 3.94 -11.14
C PHE A 29 13.13 3.92 -10.29
N GLU A 30 14.10 4.78 -10.64
CA GLU A 30 15.47 4.76 -10.11
C GLU A 30 15.63 5.34 -8.70
N TYR A 31 14.63 6.05 -8.18
CA TYR A 31 14.68 6.63 -6.84
C TYR A 31 13.95 5.76 -5.82
N SER A 32 14.34 5.89 -4.55
CA SER A 32 13.58 5.30 -3.45
C SER A 32 12.16 5.87 -3.44
N ILE A 33 11.18 5.05 -3.05
CA ILE A 33 9.81 5.51 -2.78
C ILE A 33 9.75 6.59 -1.68
N ARG A 34 10.79 6.71 -0.84
CA ARG A 34 10.91 7.76 0.20
C ARG A 34 11.61 9.03 -0.34
N ASN A 35 11.23 9.48 -1.52
CA ASN A 35 11.88 10.60 -2.21
C ASN A 35 11.26 11.98 -1.94
N PHE A 36 10.38 12.12 -0.94
CA PHE A 36 9.62 13.36 -0.66
C PHE A 36 10.45 14.65 -0.64
N ASN A 37 11.69 14.58 -0.15
CA ASN A 37 12.59 15.75 -0.08
C ASN A 37 13.78 15.68 -1.05
N GLN A 38 13.88 14.65 -1.89
CA GLN A 38 15.06 14.46 -2.77
C GLN A 38 15.17 15.54 -3.85
N HIS A 39 14.06 16.19 -4.20
CA HIS A 39 14.03 17.31 -5.13
C HIS A 39 14.45 18.65 -4.49
N LEU A 40 14.69 18.70 -3.18
CA LEU A 40 15.06 19.91 -2.45
C LEU A 40 16.57 19.97 -2.24
N SER A 41 17.16 21.16 -2.43
CA SER A 41 18.52 21.45 -1.95
C SER A 41 18.59 21.38 -0.42
N PRO A 42 19.78 21.19 0.19
CA PRO A 42 19.93 21.18 1.64
C PRO A 42 19.37 22.44 2.33
N LYS A 43 19.50 23.60 1.67
CA LYS A 43 18.92 24.87 2.15
C LYS A 43 17.39 24.85 2.14
N GLN A 44 16.79 24.39 1.05
CA GLN A 44 15.34 24.28 0.93
C GLN A 44 14.76 23.26 1.91
N ALA A 45 15.41 22.11 2.09
CA ALA A 45 15.00 21.11 3.07
C ALA A 45 15.02 21.68 4.49
N LYS A 46 16.08 22.41 4.86
CA LYS A 46 16.16 23.10 6.17
C LYS A 46 15.06 24.15 6.33
N GLN A 47 14.77 24.93 5.29
CA GLN A 47 13.70 25.93 5.32
C GLN A 47 12.32 25.28 5.46
N TYR A 48 12.06 24.21 4.71
CA TYR A 48 10.82 23.43 4.79
C TYR A 48 10.59 22.90 6.20
N ASN A 49 11.61 22.25 6.79
CA ASN A 49 11.53 21.72 8.16
C ASN A 49 11.32 22.83 9.20
N SER A 50 12.01 23.96 9.06
CA SER A 50 11.80 25.11 9.95
C SER A 50 10.37 25.66 9.87
N ARG A 51 9.82 25.80 8.66
CA ARG A 51 8.43 26.23 8.47
C ARG A 51 7.45 25.22 9.07
N TYR A 52 7.70 23.93 8.90
CA TYR A 52 6.87 22.88 9.51
C TYR A 52 6.81 23.05 11.04
N THR A 53 7.96 23.20 11.71
CA THR A 53 8.00 23.44 13.16
C THR A 53 7.24 24.70 13.57
N GLN A 54 7.44 25.81 12.85
CA GLN A 54 6.71 27.07 13.12
C GLN A 54 5.19 26.90 12.99
N VAL A 55 4.75 26.19 11.94
CA VAL A 55 3.32 25.90 11.73
C VAL A 55 2.78 25.01 12.85
N MET A 56 3.54 24.01 13.30
CA MET A 56 3.13 23.14 14.41
C MET A 56 2.99 23.90 15.72
N GLU A 57 3.92 24.81 16.04
CA GLU A 57 3.80 25.68 17.22
C GLU A 57 2.61 26.64 17.11
N TRP A 58 2.45 27.31 15.98
CA TRP A 58 1.31 28.21 15.74
C TRP A 58 -0.03 27.48 15.90
N ARG A 59 -0.13 26.22 15.44
CA ARG A 59 -1.34 25.39 15.56
C ARG A 59 -1.73 25.10 17.01
N LYS A 60 -0.81 25.12 17.97
CA LYS A 60 -1.14 24.85 19.40
C LYS A 60 -2.07 25.91 19.98
N THR A 61 -1.96 27.15 19.53
CA THR A 61 -2.75 28.28 20.02
C THR A 61 -3.74 28.82 18.98
N SER A 62 -3.80 28.20 17.80
CA SER A 62 -4.64 28.67 16.70
C SER A 62 -6.12 28.51 17.02
N LYS A 63 -6.90 29.55 16.67
CA LYS A 63 -8.38 29.53 16.72
C LYS A 63 -8.99 29.50 15.33
N VAL A 64 -8.17 29.37 14.28
CA VAL A 64 -8.65 29.28 12.90
C VAL A 64 -9.36 27.94 12.70
N PRO A 65 -10.60 27.90 12.18
CA PRO A 65 -11.30 26.65 11.90
C PRO A 65 -10.45 25.68 11.05
N GLY A 66 -10.40 24.42 11.45
CA GLY A 66 -9.53 23.40 10.84
C GLY A 66 -8.13 23.33 11.45
N PHE A 67 -7.72 24.30 12.26
CA PHE A 67 -6.45 24.32 12.98
C PHE A 67 -6.61 24.41 14.50
N THR A 68 -7.83 24.33 15.01
CA THR A 68 -8.09 24.42 16.44
C THR A 68 -7.57 23.18 17.18
N HIS A 69 -7.37 23.29 18.49
CA HIS A 69 -7.03 22.15 19.34
C HIS A 69 -8.04 20.99 19.20
N ARG A 70 -9.34 21.30 19.09
CA ARG A 70 -10.40 20.29 18.87
C ARG A 70 -10.20 19.56 17.55
N ASP A 71 -9.90 20.28 16.47
CA ASP A 71 -9.70 19.67 15.14
C ASP A 71 -8.45 18.79 15.14
N TYR A 72 -7.39 19.22 15.84
CA TYR A 72 -6.19 18.39 16.04
C TYR A 72 -6.49 17.13 16.85
N ALA A 73 -7.22 17.26 17.96
CA ALA A 73 -7.60 16.13 18.80
C ALA A 73 -8.44 15.09 18.02
N MET A 74 -9.36 15.56 17.17
CA MET A 74 -10.11 14.67 16.26
C MET A 74 -9.18 13.91 15.31
N LYS A 75 -8.21 14.60 14.68
CA LYS A 75 -7.20 13.93 13.84
C LYS A 75 -6.42 12.89 14.62
N CYS A 76 -5.95 13.22 15.82
CA CYS A 76 -5.17 12.31 16.66
C CYS A 76 -5.96 11.06 17.04
N GLY A 77 -7.24 11.20 17.43
CA GLY A 77 -8.08 10.05 17.78
C GLY A 77 -8.40 9.12 16.61
N ALA A 78 -8.31 9.63 15.38
CA ALA A 78 -8.59 8.87 14.15
C ALA A 78 -7.32 8.42 13.40
N ASP A 79 -6.13 8.67 13.94
CA ASP A 79 -4.86 8.32 13.31
C ASP A 79 -4.61 6.81 13.39
N THR A 80 -5.02 6.12 12.33
CA THR A 80 -4.92 4.68 12.17
C THR A 80 -3.50 4.20 11.89
N ILE A 81 -2.66 5.04 11.27
CA ILE A 81 -1.29 4.65 10.89
C ILE A 81 -0.44 4.43 12.14
N THR A 82 -0.46 5.40 13.06
CA THR A 82 0.31 5.30 14.32
C THR A 82 -0.23 4.14 15.19
N LEU A 83 -1.55 4.00 15.28
CA LEU A 83 -2.20 2.92 16.00
C LEU A 83 -1.81 1.54 15.46
N LEU A 84 -1.76 1.38 14.14
CA LEU A 84 -1.41 0.12 13.49
C LEU A 84 0.01 -0.30 13.87
N SER A 85 1.00 0.58 13.75
CA SER A 85 2.38 0.29 14.10
C SER A 85 2.51 -0.22 15.55
N ASP A 86 1.80 0.40 16.50
CA ASP A 86 1.83 -0.01 17.91
C ASP A 86 1.13 -1.36 18.15
N LEU A 87 -0.04 -1.58 17.54
CA LEU A 87 -0.82 -2.83 17.72
C LEU A 87 -0.10 -4.04 17.11
N THR A 88 0.58 -3.83 15.99
CA THR A 88 1.21 -4.87 15.19
C THR A 88 2.69 -5.08 15.51
N GLY A 89 3.28 -4.22 16.35
CA GLY A 89 4.63 -4.33 16.90
C GLY A 89 5.70 -3.76 15.96
N ILE A 90 6.28 -2.62 16.32
CA ILE A 90 7.49 -2.08 15.68
C ILE A 90 8.68 -2.92 16.13
N ASP A 91 9.56 -3.34 15.22
CA ASP A 91 10.83 -3.94 15.63
C ASP A 91 11.77 -2.88 16.23
N LYS A 92 12.79 -3.31 16.96
CA LYS A 92 13.77 -2.43 17.64
C LYS A 92 14.49 -1.41 16.75
N ASN A 93 14.35 -1.49 15.41
CA ASN A 93 15.00 -0.60 14.45
C ASN A 93 14.06 0.50 13.93
N GLY A 94 12.80 0.56 14.40
CA GLY A 94 11.88 1.64 14.03
C GLY A 94 11.37 1.56 12.60
N GLU A 95 11.50 0.40 11.93
CA GLU A 95 10.95 0.22 10.60
C GLU A 95 9.47 -0.17 10.70
N SER A 96 8.57 0.79 10.51
CA SER A 96 7.18 0.47 10.20
C SER A 96 6.64 1.39 9.11
N ALA A 97 6.15 0.76 8.04
CA ALA A 97 5.18 1.31 7.09
C ALA A 97 4.49 0.14 6.34
N LEU A 98 4.00 -0.88 7.09
CA LEU A 98 3.35 -2.10 6.59
C LEU A 98 4.30 -3.25 6.22
N TYR A 99 4.18 -4.32 7.01
CA TYR A 99 5.03 -5.49 7.02
C TYR A 99 5.03 -6.19 5.67
N TRP A 100 6.11 -5.98 4.91
CA TRP A 100 6.21 -6.50 3.54
C TRP A 100 5.96 -8.02 3.44
N THR A 101 6.36 -8.83 4.44
CA THR A 101 5.98 -10.26 4.56
C THR A 101 4.93 -10.57 5.64
N GLY A 102 4.31 -9.55 6.24
CA GLY A 102 3.37 -9.66 7.36
C GLY A 102 4.05 -9.51 8.74
N SER A 103 3.32 -8.98 9.72
CA SER A 103 3.81 -8.81 11.11
C SER A 103 3.98 -10.19 11.76
N PRO A 104 5.14 -10.52 12.36
CA PRO A 104 5.31 -11.78 13.09
C PRO A 104 4.21 -12.00 14.12
N LYS A 105 3.87 -10.98 14.92
CA LYS A 105 2.82 -11.06 15.95
C LYS A 105 1.46 -11.50 15.41
N LEU A 106 1.10 -11.04 14.20
CA LEU A 106 -0.18 -11.40 13.57
C LEU A 106 -0.08 -12.69 12.74
N MET A 107 1.06 -12.92 12.11
CA MET A 107 1.28 -14.09 11.27
C MET A 107 1.44 -15.34 12.13
N ASP A 108 2.13 -15.29 13.27
CA ASP A 108 2.37 -16.44 14.16
C ASP A 108 1.07 -17.01 14.73
N VAL A 109 0.07 -16.16 15.00
CA VAL A 109 -1.26 -16.59 15.48
C VAL A 109 -2.25 -16.96 14.37
N THR A 110 -1.86 -16.76 13.10
CA THR A 110 -2.70 -17.13 11.96
C THR A 110 -2.35 -18.55 11.54
N PRO A 111 -3.30 -19.50 11.57
CA PRO A 111 -2.99 -20.89 11.27
C PRO A 111 -2.68 -21.08 9.78
N THR A 112 -1.88 -22.09 9.48
CA THR A 112 -1.65 -22.66 8.15
C THR A 112 -2.69 -23.74 7.84
N PRO A 113 -2.90 -24.12 6.55
CA PRO A 113 -3.74 -25.26 6.21
C PRO A 113 -3.35 -26.52 6.98
N GLU A 114 -2.06 -26.79 7.10
CA GLU A 114 -1.51 -27.96 7.79
C GLU A 114 -1.92 -27.99 9.27
N GLU A 115 -1.84 -26.85 9.97
CA GLU A 115 -2.27 -26.71 11.37
C GLU A 115 -3.79 -26.87 11.54
N MET A 116 -4.57 -26.54 10.50
CA MET A 116 -6.03 -26.76 10.46
C MET A 116 -6.41 -28.18 10.03
N GLY A 117 -5.44 -29.03 9.66
CA GLY A 117 -5.70 -30.36 9.09
C GLY A 117 -6.35 -30.32 7.70
N CYS A 118 -6.19 -29.23 6.97
CA CYS A 118 -6.74 -29.01 5.64
C CYS A 118 -5.61 -29.00 4.58
N PRO A 119 -5.88 -29.45 3.35
CA PRO A 119 -4.92 -29.24 2.25
C PRO A 119 -4.82 -27.75 1.90
N LYS A 120 -3.71 -27.37 1.27
CA LYS A 120 -3.59 -26.07 0.60
C LYS A 120 -4.77 -25.86 -0.34
N TYR A 121 -5.36 -24.67 -0.31
CA TYR A 121 -6.47 -24.33 -1.19
C TYR A 121 -5.97 -24.18 -2.63
N GLU A 122 -6.60 -24.87 -3.58
CA GLU A 122 -6.30 -24.80 -5.01
C GLU A 122 -7.62 -24.73 -5.78
N ALA A 123 -7.71 -23.83 -6.76
CA ALA A 123 -8.89 -23.60 -7.59
C ALA A 123 -8.48 -23.01 -8.94
N THR A 124 -9.44 -22.84 -9.86
CA THR A 124 -9.17 -22.13 -11.12
C THR A 124 -8.81 -20.65 -10.87
N PRO A 125 -8.09 -19.98 -11.78
CA PRO A 125 -7.81 -18.55 -11.66
C PRO A 125 -9.07 -17.69 -11.46
N GLU A 126 -10.16 -18.03 -12.13
CA GLU A 126 -11.45 -17.34 -12.06
C GLU A 126 -12.11 -17.49 -10.68
N GLU A 127 -12.10 -18.70 -10.12
CA GLU A 127 -12.60 -18.98 -8.77
C GLU A 127 -11.73 -18.31 -7.71
N ASN A 128 -10.40 -18.36 -7.86
CA ASN A 128 -9.46 -17.67 -6.99
C ASN A 128 -9.70 -16.14 -7.00
N LEU A 129 -9.93 -15.56 -8.19
CA LEU A 129 -10.23 -14.13 -8.31
C LEU A 129 -11.58 -13.79 -7.68
N LEU A 130 -12.60 -14.64 -7.84
CA LEU A 130 -13.90 -14.45 -7.21
C LEU A 130 -13.80 -14.53 -5.68
N MET A 131 -13.08 -15.51 -5.16
CA MET A 131 -12.83 -15.69 -3.72
C MET A 131 -12.13 -14.46 -3.13
N ILE A 132 -11.00 -14.05 -3.69
CA ILE A 132 -10.23 -12.93 -3.14
C ILE A 132 -10.97 -11.61 -3.27
N ARG A 133 -11.72 -11.41 -4.37
CA ARG A 133 -12.60 -10.25 -4.55
C ARG A 133 -13.67 -10.23 -3.48
N THR A 134 -14.29 -11.37 -3.19
CA THR A 134 -15.34 -11.48 -2.17
C THR A 134 -14.78 -11.15 -0.79
N PHE A 135 -13.64 -11.73 -0.42
CA PHE A 135 -12.97 -11.44 0.84
C PHE A 135 -12.61 -9.95 0.97
N LEU A 136 -11.92 -9.39 -0.01
CA LEU A 136 -11.50 -7.98 0.01
C LEU A 136 -12.71 -7.03 0.07
N LYS A 137 -13.82 -7.37 -0.60
CA LYS A 137 -15.07 -6.61 -0.52
C LYS A 137 -15.66 -6.61 0.89
N VAL A 138 -15.68 -7.76 1.57
CA VAL A 138 -16.09 -7.86 2.97
C VAL A 138 -15.18 -7.02 3.88
N CYS A 139 -13.88 -6.97 3.58
CA CYS A 139 -12.90 -6.18 4.30
C CYS A 139 -12.97 -4.66 4.02
N GLY A 140 -13.82 -4.21 3.08
CA GLY A 140 -14.05 -2.79 2.79
C GLY A 140 -13.43 -2.27 1.49
N ALA A 141 -12.93 -3.14 0.61
CA ALA A 141 -12.43 -2.72 -0.70
C ALA A 141 -13.57 -2.31 -1.66
N SER A 142 -13.40 -1.19 -2.35
CA SER A 142 -14.35 -0.63 -3.30
C SER A 142 -14.22 -1.23 -4.70
N LYS A 143 -13.00 -1.51 -5.16
CA LYS A 143 -12.74 -2.24 -6.41
C LYS A 143 -11.62 -3.24 -6.18
N VAL A 144 -11.66 -4.35 -6.90
CA VAL A 144 -10.65 -5.42 -6.80
C VAL A 144 -10.37 -5.99 -8.19
N GLY A 145 -9.10 -6.04 -8.55
CA GLY A 145 -8.57 -6.68 -9.74
C GLY A 145 -7.30 -7.47 -9.44
N ALA A 146 -6.86 -8.23 -10.43
CA ALA A 146 -5.57 -8.92 -10.42
C ALA A 146 -4.81 -8.57 -11.69
N VAL A 147 -3.50 -8.42 -11.55
CA VAL A 147 -2.58 -8.04 -12.61
C VAL A 147 -1.49 -9.11 -12.71
N PRO A 148 -1.16 -9.62 -13.90
CA PRO A 148 -0.06 -10.56 -14.05
C PRO A 148 1.29 -9.89 -13.73
N VAL A 149 2.15 -10.58 -12.99
CA VAL A 149 3.51 -10.15 -12.67
C VAL A 149 4.45 -10.64 -13.77
N ASP A 150 4.38 -9.99 -14.92
CA ASP A 150 5.21 -10.29 -16.09
C ASP A 150 6.33 -9.25 -16.28
N VAL A 151 7.05 -9.32 -17.40
CA VAL A 151 8.16 -8.41 -17.71
C VAL A 151 7.71 -6.95 -17.71
N LYS A 152 6.51 -6.67 -18.22
CA LYS A 152 5.94 -5.32 -18.28
C LYS A 152 5.61 -4.82 -16.88
N PHE A 153 4.97 -5.63 -16.05
CA PHE A 153 4.74 -5.29 -14.64
C PHE A 153 6.04 -5.01 -13.89
N LYS A 154 7.03 -5.90 -14.01
CA LYS A 154 8.34 -5.77 -13.35
C LYS A 154 9.07 -4.51 -13.80
N SER A 155 8.94 -4.09 -15.06
CA SER A 155 9.53 -2.85 -15.58
C SER A 155 8.94 -1.56 -14.99
N ALA A 156 7.71 -1.63 -14.47
CA ALA A 156 7.02 -0.51 -13.83
C ALA A 156 7.24 -0.42 -12.31
N GLN A 157 7.88 -1.43 -11.70
CA GLN A 157 8.16 -1.43 -10.27
C GLN A 157 9.32 -0.48 -9.91
N PRO A 158 9.36 0.04 -8.67
CA PRO A 158 10.51 0.78 -8.19
C PRO A 158 11.74 -0.13 -8.13
N LYS A 159 12.88 0.42 -8.52
CA LYS A 159 14.17 -0.26 -8.38
C LYS A 159 14.55 -0.46 -6.91
N PHE A 160 14.23 0.53 -6.07
CA PHE A 160 14.57 0.53 -4.65
C PHE A 160 13.30 0.60 -3.79
N TYR A 161 13.09 -0.40 -2.95
CA TYR A 161 11.95 -0.49 -2.04
C TYR A 161 12.17 0.33 -0.76
N ALA A 162 13.42 0.40 -0.28
CA ALA A 162 13.86 1.31 0.78
C ALA A 162 15.03 2.16 0.30
N ASP A 163 15.60 3.02 1.15
CA ASP A 163 16.70 3.90 0.71
C ASP A 163 17.91 3.08 0.23
N LYS A 164 18.12 3.07 -1.08
CA LYS A 164 19.16 2.30 -1.80
C LYS A 164 19.12 0.78 -1.57
N ILE A 165 18.00 0.23 -1.07
CA ILE A 165 17.82 -1.22 -0.93
C ILE A 165 16.98 -1.72 -2.12
N PRO A 166 17.55 -2.50 -3.05
CA PRO A 166 16.87 -2.92 -4.26
C PRO A 166 15.73 -3.91 -4.02
N LEU A 167 14.70 -3.83 -4.87
CA LEU A 167 13.68 -4.86 -5.04
C LEU A 167 14.13 -5.79 -6.17
N VAL A 168 14.22 -7.09 -5.91
CA VAL A 168 14.67 -8.08 -6.89
C VAL A 168 13.71 -9.25 -6.99
N TYR A 169 13.71 -9.91 -8.14
CA TYR A 169 12.97 -11.13 -8.38
C TYR A 169 13.94 -12.30 -8.46
N GLU A 170 13.69 -13.37 -7.69
CA GLU A 170 14.57 -14.54 -7.61
C GLU A 170 13.78 -15.84 -7.66
N ASN A 171 14.42 -16.91 -8.14
CA ASN A 171 13.88 -18.26 -8.09
C ASN A 171 14.07 -18.87 -6.69
N VAL A 172 13.22 -18.44 -5.75
CA VAL A 172 13.16 -18.93 -4.36
C VAL A 172 11.73 -19.33 -3.99
N ASP A 173 11.54 -20.01 -2.85
CA ASP A 173 10.21 -20.47 -2.43
C ASP A 173 9.37 -19.39 -1.74
N LYS A 174 9.99 -18.58 -0.89
CA LYS A 174 9.33 -17.60 -0.02
C LYS A 174 9.97 -16.21 -0.17
N PRO A 175 9.19 -15.12 -0.03
CA PRO A 175 9.73 -13.78 -0.02
C PRO A 175 10.58 -13.57 1.24
N TYR A 176 11.64 -12.76 1.13
CA TYR A 176 12.48 -12.39 2.27
C TYR A 176 13.13 -11.02 2.10
N ILE A 177 13.57 -10.46 3.23
CA ILE A 177 14.27 -9.19 3.31
C ILE A 177 15.66 -9.45 3.88
N THR A 178 16.67 -8.81 3.31
CA THR A 178 18.00 -8.68 3.91
C THR A 178 18.34 -7.20 4.04
N ARG A 179 19.47 -6.90 4.71
CA ARG A 179 20.02 -5.53 4.73
C ARG A 179 20.35 -4.97 3.34
N SER A 180 20.41 -5.82 2.31
CA SER A 180 20.88 -5.47 0.98
C SER A 180 19.84 -5.63 -0.13
N LYS A 181 18.68 -6.26 0.13
CA LYS A 181 17.63 -6.46 -0.88
C LYS A 181 16.28 -6.89 -0.29
N TYR A 182 15.22 -6.60 -1.02
CA TYR A 182 13.88 -7.18 -0.88
C TYR A 182 13.66 -8.18 -2.04
N VAL A 183 13.24 -9.40 -1.75
CA VAL A 183 13.19 -10.48 -2.76
C VAL A 183 11.78 -11.03 -2.99
N ILE A 184 11.20 -10.73 -4.15
CA ILE A 184 9.93 -11.34 -4.58
C ILE A 184 10.23 -12.65 -5.33
N PRO A 185 9.68 -13.80 -4.92
CA PRO A 185 9.82 -15.04 -5.67
C PRO A 185 9.25 -14.95 -7.10
N ASP A 186 9.93 -15.50 -8.11
CA ASP A 186 9.44 -15.55 -9.50
C ASP A 186 8.12 -16.34 -9.66
N ARG A 187 7.80 -17.21 -8.70
CA ARG A 187 6.52 -17.94 -8.65
C ARG A 187 5.33 -17.07 -8.24
N MET A 188 5.54 -15.85 -7.74
CA MET A 188 4.47 -14.90 -7.43
C MET A 188 3.99 -14.23 -8.72
N LYS A 189 3.03 -14.87 -9.39
CA LYS A 189 2.56 -14.50 -10.73
C LYS A 189 1.47 -13.42 -10.76
N TRP A 190 0.92 -13.06 -9.61
CA TRP A 190 -0.25 -12.17 -9.53
C TRP A 190 -0.04 -11.06 -8.51
N ALA A 191 -0.31 -9.83 -8.92
CA ALA A 191 -0.47 -8.68 -8.04
C ALA A 191 -1.96 -8.40 -7.88
N ILE A 192 -2.44 -8.41 -6.63
CA ILE A 192 -3.83 -8.10 -6.32
C ILE A 192 -3.93 -6.59 -6.07
N VAL A 193 -4.75 -5.91 -6.86
CA VAL A 193 -4.92 -4.46 -6.78
C VAL A 193 -6.33 -4.20 -6.28
N PHE A 194 -6.44 -3.37 -5.25
CA PHE A 194 -7.71 -2.92 -4.75
C PHE A 194 -7.69 -1.43 -4.46
N SER A 195 -8.87 -0.83 -4.44
CA SER A 195 -9.07 0.54 -3.99
C SER A 195 -9.95 0.56 -2.76
N THR A 196 -9.76 1.53 -1.89
CA THR A 196 -10.75 1.92 -0.88
C THR A 196 -11.55 3.10 -1.41
N GLU A 197 -12.74 3.37 -0.85
CA GLU A 197 -13.42 4.63 -1.15
C GLU A 197 -12.70 5.78 -0.45
N GLY A 198 -11.90 6.51 -1.22
CA GLY A 198 -11.30 7.78 -0.81
C GLY A 198 -12.13 8.97 -1.31
N GLY A 199 -11.91 10.15 -0.72
CA GLY A 199 -12.41 11.41 -1.27
C GLY A 199 -13.82 11.78 -0.82
N ASN A 200 -13.97 12.10 0.47
CA ASN A 200 -15.17 12.77 0.96
C ASN A 200 -14.90 14.28 1.16
N ASP A 201 -15.94 15.03 1.50
CA ASP A 201 -15.87 16.46 1.78
C ASP A 201 -14.78 16.82 2.80
N LEU A 202 -14.37 15.89 3.68
CA LEU A 202 -13.27 16.13 4.62
C LEU A 202 -11.96 16.34 3.89
N THR A 203 -11.56 15.42 3.00
CA THR A 203 -10.34 15.58 2.19
C THR A 203 -10.37 16.86 1.35
N GLY A 204 -11.55 17.26 0.88
CA GLY A 204 -11.78 18.52 0.15
C GLY A 204 -11.54 19.79 0.96
N ARG A 205 -11.45 19.72 2.30
CA ARG A 205 -11.15 20.88 3.16
C ARG A 205 -9.69 21.32 3.09
N GLY A 206 -8.85 20.63 2.31
CA GLY A 206 -7.49 21.04 2.00
C GLY A 206 -6.52 20.86 3.16
N ASN A 207 -5.47 21.68 3.19
CA ASN A 207 -4.32 21.48 4.08
C ASN A 207 -4.58 21.97 5.52
N ASN A 208 -5.48 21.32 6.24
CA ASN A 208 -5.77 21.53 7.67
C ASN A 208 -6.01 20.20 8.40
N TRP A 209 -6.28 20.23 9.71
CA TRP A 209 -6.45 18.99 10.50
C TRP A 209 -7.65 18.15 10.06
N VAL A 210 -8.73 18.79 9.61
CA VAL A 210 -9.93 18.09 9.14
C VAL A 210 -9.70 17.46 7.76
N GLY A 211 -8.95 18.13 6.89
CA GLY A 211 -8.51 17.55 5.61
C GLY A 211 -7.58 16.36 5.80
N ALA A 212 -6.59 16.50 6.68
CA ALA A 212 -5.69 15.40 7.05
C ALA A 212 -6.44 14.22 7.68
N LEU A 213 -7.43 14.49 8.54
CA LEU A 213 -8.33 13.47 9.10
C LEU A 213 -9.04 12.67 7.99
N GLY A 214 -9.57 13.35 6.97
CA GLY A 214 -10.17 12.70 5.82
C GLY A 214 -9.20 11.75 5.10
N ALA A 215 -7.94 12.14 4.95
CA ALA A 215 -6.93 11.27 4.34
C ALA A 215 -6.64 10.03 5.21
N SER A 216 -6.51 10.21 6.52
CA SER A 216 -6.24 9.11 7.47
C SER A 216 -7.39 8.09 7.56
N LEU A 217 -8.64 8.56 7.53
CA LEU A 217 -9.81 7.69 7.68
C LEU A 217 -10.23 6.95 6.40
N TYR A 218 -9.91 7.48 5.22
CA TYR A 218 -10.48 6.98 3.96
C TYR A 218 -9.43 6.51 2.95
N SER A 219 -8.18 6.95 3.07
CA SER A 219 -7.10 6.53 2.17
C SER A 219 -6.17 5.52 2.85
N GLY A 220 -5.17 5.99 3.61
CA GLY A 220 -4.10 5.12 4.11
C GLY A 220 -4.58 4.05 5.08
N GLY A 221 -5.21 4.46 6.18
CA GLY A 221 -5.62 3.55 7.26
C GLY A 221 -6.40 2.32 6.81
N PRO A 222 -7.56 2.49 6.15
CA PRO A 222 -8.35 1.34 5.72
C PRO A 222 -7.62 0.42 4.74
N SER A 223 -6.81 0.98 3.83
CA SER A 223 -6.04 0.15 2.90
C SER A 223 -5.05 -0.74 3.64
N ASP A 224 -4.39 -0.21 4.66
CA ASP A 224 -3.41 -0.92 5.48
C ASP A 224 -4.03 -2.07 6.27
N TYR A 225 -5.22 -1.85 6.86
CA TYR A 225 -5.98 -2.90 7.52
C TYR A 225 -6.35 -4.03 6.55
N ILE A 226 -6.83 -3.69 5.35
CA ILE A 226 -7.18 -4.67 4.33
C ILE A 226 -5.95 -5.48 3.90
N GLN A 227 -4.79 -4.83 3.73
CA GLN A 227 -3.52 -5.48 3.40
C GLN A 227 -3.13 -6.52 4.47
N ILE A 228 -3.23 -6.17 5.75
CA ILE A 228 -2.96 -7.09 6.86
C ILE A 228 -3.95 -8.27 6.85
N GLN A 229 -5.24 -7.99 6.64
CA GLN A 229 -6.28 -9.03 6.62
C GLN A 229 -6.07 -10.00 5.47
N VAL A 230 -5.75 -9.52 4.26
CA VAL A 230 -5.53 -10.39 3.10
C VAL A 230 -4.24 -11.20 3.21
N GLN A 231 -3.17 -10.67 3.80
CA GLN A 231 -1.95 -11.45 4.06
C GLN A 231 -2.24 -12.67 4.95
N ARG A 232 -3.03 -12.46 6.02
CA ARG A 232 -3.44 -13.54 6.94
C ARG A 232 -4.37 -14.54 6.26
N PHE A 233 -5.34 -14.04 5.49
CA PHE A 233 -6.23 -14.89 4.70
C PHE A 233 -5.46 -15.79 3.74
N LEU A 234 -4.50 -15.21 3.00
CA LEU A 234 -3.64 -15.96 2.09
C LEU A 234 -2.75 -16.98 2.82
N LYS A 235 -2.20 -16.63 3.99
CA LYS A 235 -1.46 -17.60 4.84
C LYS A 235 -2.34 -18.79 5.21
N ALA A 236 -3.57 -18.54 5.66
CA ALA A 236 -4.50 -19.60 6.06
C ALA A 236 -4.93 -20.49 4.90
N LEU A 237 -4.85 -20.01 3.66
CA LEU A 237 -5.06 -20.80 2.45
C LEU A 237 -3.81 -21.55 1.96
N GLY A 238 -2.64 -21.29 2.55
CA GLY A 238 -1.35 -21.89 2.19
C GLY A 238 -0.56 -21.11 1.14
N TYR A 239 -0.82 -19.82 0.98
CA TYR A 239 -0.11 -18.93 0.05
C TYR A 239 0.82 -17.97 0.80
N SER A 240 1.97 -17.68 0.18
CA SER A 240 2.83 -16.56 0.58
C SER A 240 2.37 -15.29 -0.13
N SER A 241 2.48 -14.15 0.54
CA SER A 241 2.13 -12.85 -0.02
C SER A 241 3.13 -11.79 0.41
N VAL A 242 3.23 -10.74 -0.41
CA VAL A 242 3.88 -9.49 -0.06
C VAL A 242 2.92 -8.34 -0.28
N VAL A 243 3.09 -7.26 0.48
CA VAL A 243 2.25 -6.05 0.40
C VAL A 243 3.06 -4.84 -0.02
N SER A 244 2.39 -3.89 -0.66
CA SER A 244 2.97 -2.58 -0.97
C SER A 244 2.82 -1.68 0.26
N GLY A 245 3.95 -1.19 0.77
CA GLY A 245 4.02 -0.18 1.83
C GLY A 245 3.76 1.23 1.33
#